data_AF-A0A8S3FTK5-F1
#
_entry.id   AF-A0A8S3FTK5-F1
#
_cell.length_a   1.000
_cell.length_b   1.000
_cell.length_c   1.000
_cell.angle_alpha   90.00
_cell.angle_beta   90.00
_cell.angle_gamma   90.00
#
_symmetry.space_group_name_H-M   'P 1'
#
loop_
_entity.id
_entity.type
_entity.pdbx_description
1 polymer ?
#
loop_
_entity_poly.entity_id
_entity_poly.type
_entity_poly.pdbx_seq_one_letter_code
_entity_poly.pdbx_strand_id
1 'polypeptide(L)'
;MSPVLYGNSTILFGTGGETVSGGLYSISIDNIIKQNNQYLTIFKSFEKGVMVPPIVLDVDHDGIDDILVSCFDGTLELINGRTMKPIWTRIFPRFEFYATPAPGDFNSDSFVDFMLILNYGEWDRYDYSETLVIDGLTGETLWKKNSTFGEFTSPLTLQMTKHGEYQDSFIYRQRGETAEKFYSNTTTSSILFHGIGLQDGEIH
;
A
#
# COMPACT_ATOMS: atom_id res chain seq x y z
N MET A 1 -9.78 -0.05 -10.09
CA MET A 1 -10.00 -0.23 -8.63
C MET A 1 -11.37 -0.84 -8.36
N SER A 2 -11.45 -1.84 -7.50
CA SER A 2 -12.72 -2.30 -6.90
C SER A 2 -13.15 -1.36 -5.76
N PRO A 3 -14.45 -0.99 -5.64
CA PRO A 3 -14.94 -0.24 -4.49
C PRO A 3 -14.80 -1.01 -3.18
N VAL A 4 -14.62 -0.30 -2.07
CA VAL A 4 -14.43 -0.87 -0.73
C VAL A 4 -15.52 -0.36 0.21
N LEU A 5 -16.06 -1.23 1.06
CA LEU A 5 -16.97 -0.82 2.13
C LEU A 5 -16.14 -0.27 3.30
N TYR A 6 -16.44 0.94 3.73
CA TYR A 6 -15.86 1.61 4.90
C TYR A 6 -16.89 1.66 6.03
N GLY A 7 -16.55 1.05 7.16
CA GLY A 7 -17.52 0.73 8.21
C GLY A 7 -18.69 -0.08 7.66
N ASN A 8 -19.93 0.32 7.98
CA ASN A 8 -21.13 -0.44 7.59
C ASN A 8 -22.06 0.31 6.62
N SER A 9 -21.70 1.53 6.20
CA SER A 9 -22.64 2.41 5.51
C SER A 9 -22.01 3.30 4.42
N THR A 10 -20.69 3.26 4.24
CA THR A 10 -19.99 4.13 3.29
C THR A 10 -19.22 3.30 2.28
N ILE A 11 -19.27 3.69 1.01
CA ILE A 11 -18.50 3.07 -0.07
C ILE A 11 -17.38 4.02 -0.47
N LEU A 12 -16.15 3.52 -0.47
CA LEU A 12 -14.99 4.17 -1.05
C LEU A 12 -14.82 3.72 -2.51
N PHE A 13 -14.64 4.67 -3.42
CA PHE A 13 -14.42 4.38 -4.83
C PHE A 13 -13.39 5.33 -5.44
N GLY A 14 -12.50 4.77 -6.25
CA GLY A 14 -11.45 5.49 -6.97
C GLY A 14 -11.92 5.84 -8.38
N THR A 15 -11.37 6.93 -8.90
CA THR A 15 -11.57 7.33 -10.30
C THR A 15 -10.23 7.73 -10.92
N GLY A 16 -10.25 7.99 -12.24
CA GLY A 16 -9.07 8.29 -13.04
C GLY A 16 -8.44 7.05 -13.65
N GLY A 17 -7.22 7.22 -14.18
CA GLY A 17 -6.44 6.16 -14.80
C GLY A 17 -4.98 6.58 -14.99
N GLU A 18 -4.26 5.86 -15.84
CA GLU A 18 -2.83 6.05 -16.11
C GLU A 18 -2.52 7.43 -16.70
N THR A 19 -3.48 8.01 -17.42
CA THR A 19 -3.37 9.29 -18.12
C THR A 19 -4.52 10.25 -17.82
N VAL A 20 -5.35 9.91 -16.82
CA VAL A 20 -6.57 10.65 -16.50
C VAL A 20 -6.59 10.97 -15.01
N SER A 21 -6.68 12.27 -14.69
CA SER A 21 -6.81 12.74 -13.32
C SER A 21 -7.97 12.07 -12.58
N GLY A 22 -7.78 11.79 -11.30
CA GLY A 22 -8.75 11.06 -10.51
C GLY A 22 -8.62 11.35 -9.04
N GLY A 23 -9.00 10.39 -8.22
CA GLY A 23 -8.98 10.55 -6.76
C GLY A 23 -9.77 9.47 -6.07
N LEU A 24 -9.74 9.50 -4.75
CA LEU A 24 -10.57 8.65 -3.90
C LEU A 24 -11.75 9.46 -3.38
N TYR A 25 -12.93 8.86 -3.46
CA TYR A 25 -14.19 9.46 -3.06
C TYR A 25 -14.96 8.52 -2.16
N SER A 26 -15.82 9.07 -1.31
CA SER A 26 -16.72 8.31 -0.46
C SER A 26 -18.17 8.71 -0.70
N ILE A 27 -19.08 7.75 -0.73
CA ILE A 27 -20.52 7.98 -0.82
C ILE A 27 -21.25 7.05 0.17
N SER A 28 -22.26 7.55 0.87
CA SER A 28 -23.06 6.69 1.76
C SER A 28 -24.03 5.81 0.96
N ILE A 29 -24.30 4.61 1.47
CA ILE A 29 -25.31 3.69 0.93
C ILE A 29 -26.67 4.38 0.87
N ASP A 30 -27.01 5.19 1.89
CA ASP A 30 -28.21 6.01 1.91
C ASP A 30 -28.31 6.97 0.72
N ASN A 31 -27.20 7.66 0.38
CA ASN A 31 -27.16 8.56 -0.75
C ASN A 31 -27.32 7.80 -2.08
N ILE A 32 -26.73 6.61 -2.20
CA ILE A 32 -26.93 5.74 -3.36
C ILE A 32 -28.40 5.33 -3.48
N ILE A 33 -29.01 4.82 -2.41
CA ILE A 33 -30.42 4.37 -2.40
C ILE A 33 -31.36 5.52 -2.77
N LYS A 34 -31.10 6.71 -2.24
CA LYS A 34 -31.89 7.93 -2.51
C LYS A 34 -31.55 8.58 -3.86
N GLN A 35 -30.61 8.04 -4.64
CA GLN A 35 -30.08 8.63 -5.88
C GLN A 35 -29.59 10.08 -5.68
N ASN A 36 -29.08 10.36 -4.48
CA ASN A 36 -28.45 11.63 -4.13
C ASN A 36 -26.95 11.55 -4.45
N ASN A 37 -26.49 12.36 -5.40
CA ASN A 37 -25.08 12.36 -5.86
C ASN A 37 -24.13 13.13 -4.91
N GLN A 38 -24.44 13.15 -3.61
CA GLN A 38 -23.60 13.78 -2.62
C GLN A 38 -22.51 12.79 -2.16
N TYR A 39 -21.30 13.02 -2.66
CA TYR A 39 -20.08 12.31 -2.27
C TYR A 39 -19.10 13.28 -1.59
N LEU A 40 -18.14 12.73 -0.89
CA LEU A 40 -17.00 13.46 -0.32
C LEU A 40 -15.74 13.08 -1.08
N THR A 41 -14.91 14.07 -1.41
CA THR A 41 -13.56 13.85 -1.94
C THR A 41 -12.63 13.59 -0.77
N ILE A 42 -11.99 12.42 -0.77
CA ILE A 42 -11.05 11.98 0.27
C ILE A 42 -9.63 12.33 -0.13
N PHE A 43 -9.28 12.01 -1.38
CA PHE A 43 -7.98 12.30 -1.98
C PHE A 43 -8.18 12.73 -3.43
N LYS A 44 -7.32 13.62 -3.93
CA LYS A 44 -7.37 14.10 -5.32
C LYS A 44 -5.99 14.11 -5.94
N SER A 45 -5.86 13.48 -7.11
CA SER A 45 -4.72 13.67 -8.00
C SER A 45 -5.16 14.44 -9.25
N PHE A 46 -4.25 15.27 -9.75
CA PHE A 46 -4.48 16.11 -10.92
C PHE A 46 -3.85 15.54 -12.19
N GLU A 47 -2.97 14.54 -12.05
CA GLU A 47 -2.25 13.96 -13.19
C GLU A 47 -2.81 12.58 -13.53
N LYS A 48 -3.06 11.74 -12.52
CA LYS A 48 -3.43 10.33 -12.70
C LYS A 48 -4.53 9.91 -11.73
N GLY A 49 -4.93 8.63 -11.78
CA GLY A 49 -6.03 8.08 -11.02
C GLY A 49 -5.64 7.24 -9.81
N VAL A 50 -6.64 6.92 -8.98
CA VAL A 50 -6.54 5.86 -7.96
C VAL A 50 -7.04 4.56 -8.57
N MET A 51 -6.11 3.68 -8.92
CA MET A 51 -6.39 2.51 -9.75
C MET A 51 -6.42 1.18 -8.98
N VAL A 52 -5.86 1.16 -7.78
CA VAL A 52 -5.93 0.04 -6.83
C VAL A 52 -6.86 0.38 -5.67
N PRO A 53 -7.51 -0.62 -5.02
CA PRO A 53 -8.30 -0.38 -3.82
C PRO A 53 -7.48 0.29 -2.71
N PRO A 54 -8.06 1.19 -1.91
CA PRO A 54 -7.43 1.66 -0.68
C PRO A 54 -7.40 0.53 0.36
N ILE A 55 -6.47 0.62 1.31
CA ILE A 55 -6.49 -0.23 2.52
C ILE A 55 -7.30 0.50 3.59
N VAL A 56 -8.21 -0.24 4.24
CA VAL A 56 -9.04 0.23 5.34
C VAL A 56 -8.74 -0.63 6.57
N LEU A 57 -8.16 -0.03 7.61
CA LEU A 57 -7.78 -0.70 8.86
C LEU A 57 -7.45 0.31 9.95
N ASP A 58 -7.66 -0.07 11.20
CA ASP A 58 -7.25 0.68 12.39
C ASP A 58 -5.71 0.63 12.57
N VAL A 59 -5.01 1.66 12.07
CA VAL A 59 -3.54 1.71 12.00
C VAL A 59 -2.92 2.05 13.34
N ASP A 60 -3.55 2.92 14.12
CA ASP A 60 -3.05 3.39 15.42
C ASP A 60 -3.73 2.73 16.64
N HIS A 61 -4.63 1.78 16.38
CA HIS A 61 -5.38 1.02 17.37
C HIS A 61 -6.31 1.89 18.24
N ASP A 62 -6.84 3.00 17.70
CA ASP A 62 -7.83 3.87 18.37
C ASP A 62 -9.29 3.35 18.28
N GLY A 63 -9.50 2.26 17.53
CA GLY A 63 -10.81 1.66 17.28
C GLY A 63 -11.56 2.24 16.07
N ILE A 64 -10.93 3.09 15.26
CA ILE A 64 -11.46 3.62 14.00
C ILE A 64 -10.52 3.27 12.87
N ASP A 65 -11.07 2.64 11.82
CA ASP A 65 -10.28 2.33 10.64
C ASP A 65 -9.81 3.61 9.92
N ASP A 66 -8.51 3.70 9.65
CA ASP A 66 -7.90 4.68 8.77
C ASP A 66 -7.93 4.22 7.31
N ILE A 67 -7.52 5.10 6.39
CA ILE A 67 -7.55 4.85 4.94
C ILE A 67 -6.16 5.12 4.35
N LEU A 68 -5.52 4.09 3.80
CA LEU A 68 -4.31 4.24 3.00
C LEU A 68 -4.67 4.28 1.51
N VAL A 69 -4.27 5.36 0.84
CA VAL A 69 -4.52 5.58 -0.59
C VAL A 69 -3.21 5.48 -1.36
N SER A 70 -3.17 4.58 -2.34
CA SER A 70 -2.08 4.47 -3.31
C SER A 70 -2.55 5.00 -4.67
N CYS A 71 -2.08 6.19 -5.02
CA CYS A 71 -2.38 6.81 -6.30
C CYS A 71 -1.38 6.34 -7.36
N PHE A 72 -1.86 6.21 -8.60
CA PHE A 72 -1.02 5.79 -9.72
C PHE A 72 0.16 6.73 -10.00
N ASP A 73 0.08 8.00 -9.58
CA ASP A 73 1.15 9.01 -9.75
C ASP A 73 2.32 8.89 -8.76
N GLY A 74 2.37 7.82 -7.95
CA GLY A 74 3.42 7.63 -6.95
C GLY A 74 3.12 8.31 -5.62
N THR A 75 1.94 8.89 -5.43
CA THR A 75 1.49 9.41 -4.14
C THR A 75 0.91 8.29 -3.28
N LEU A 76 1.40 8.20 -2.05
CA LEU A 76 0.85 7.37 -0.98
C LEU A 76 0.42 8.28 0.17
N GLU A 77 -0.82 8.17 0.62
CA GLU A 77 -1.35 9.02 1.69
C GLU A 77 -2.12 8.16 2.69
N LEU A 78 -1.73 8.27 3.97
CA LEU A 78 -2.50 7.70 5.08
C LEU A 78 -3.43 8.79 5.62
N ILE A 79 -4.71 8.47 5.72
CA ILE A 79 -5.79 9.41 6.05
C ILE A 79 -6.48 8.93 7.31
N ASN A 80 -6.60 9.83 8.28
CA ASN A 80 -7.24 9.54 9.55
C ASN A 80 -8.75 9.30 9.35
N GLY A 81 -9.25 8.14 9.76
CA GLY A 81 -10.64 7.71 9.54
C GLY A 81 -11.70 8.53 10.27
N ARG A 82 -11.31 9.17 11.38
CA ARG A 82 -12.20 10.03 12.17
C ARG A 82 -12.37 11.41 11.54
N THR A 83 -11.29 11.98 11.02
CA THR A 83 -11.24 13.38 10.55
C THR A 83 -11.25 13.52 9.03
N MET A 84 -11.00 12.42 8.30
CA MET A 84 -10.78 12.38 6.86
C MET A 84 -9.68 13.35 6.39
N LYS A 85 -8.63 13.50 7.20
CA LYS A 85 -7.46 14.35 6.91
C LYS A 85 -6.19 13.50 6.82
N PRO A 86 -5.20 13.91 6.01
CA PRO A 86 -3.92 13.21 5.95
C PRO A 86 -3.24 13.19 7.33
N ILE A 87 -2.80 12.00 7.74
CA ILE A 87 -1.85 11.79 8.84
C ILE A 87 -0.45 12.10 8.31
N TRP A 88 -0.08 11.48 7.19
CA TRP A 88 1.14 11.75 6.44
C TRP A 88 0.93 11.47 4.94
N THR A 89 1.79 12.09 4.12
CA THR A 89 1.84 11.91 2.67
C THR A 89 3.27 11.61 2.24
N ARG A 90 3.43 10.58 1.41
CA ARG A 90 4.70 10.17 0.80
C ARG A 90 4.57 10.25 -0.71
N ILE A 91 5.55 10.89 -1.34
CA ILE A 91 5.61 11.01 -2.80
C ILE A 91 6.84 10.24 -3.25
N PHE A 92 6.64 9.31 -4.18
CA PHE A 92 7.71 8.57 -4.84
C PHE A 92 7.86 9.10 -6.27
N PRO A 93 8.79 10.05 -6.52
CA PRO A 93 8.90 10.67 -7.83
C PRO A 93 9.27 9.64 -8.91
N ARG A 94 8.58 9.67 -10.05
CA ARG A 94 8.76 8.74 -11.17
C ARG A 94 8.45 7.28 -10.84
N PHE A 95 7.70 7.04 -9.77
CA PHE A 95 7.17 5.73 -9.45
C PHE A 95 5.66 5.70 -9.64
N GLU A 96 5.13 4.55 -10.02
CA GLU A 96 3.69 4.35 -10.23
C GLU A 96 3.19 3.11 -9.48
N PHE A 97 2.02 3.25 -8.83
CA PHE A 97 1.38 2.17 -8.08
C PHE A 97 0.44 1.36 -8.97
N TYR A 98 0.80 0.09 -9.21
CA TYR A 98 -0.08 -0.91 -9.82
C TYR A 98 -0.54 -2.00 -8.84
N ALA A 99 0.19 -2.14 -7.75
CA ALA A 99 -0.06 -3.13 -6.71
C ALA A 99 -0.80 -2.50 -5.53
N THR A 100 -1.71 -3.26 -4.94
CA THR A 100 -2.37 -2.88 -3.68
C THR A 100 -1.37 -3.13 -2.54
N PRO A 101 -1.07 -2.16 -1.67
CA PRO A 101 -0.23 -2.38 -0.49
C PRO A 101 -0.71 -3.55 0.38
N ALA A 102 0.19 -4.14 1.15
CA ALA A 102 -0.16 -5.17 2.12
C ALA A 102 0.21 -4.73 3.54
N PRO A 103 -0.76 -4.66 4.47
CA PRO A 103 -0.51 -4.26 5.86
C PRO A 103 0.19 -5.36 6.66
N GLY A 104 1.00 -5.00 7.66
CA GLY A 104 1.64 -5.94 8.58
C GLY A 104 2.31 -5.23 9.75
N ASP A 105 2.77 -5.97 10.76
CA ASP A 105 3.63 -5.43 11.83
C ASP A 105 5.09 -5.79 11.55
N PHE A 106 5.93 -4.81 11.19
CA PHE A 106 7.33 -5.07 10.83
C PHE A 106 8.35 -4.47 11.78
N ASN A 107 7.98 -3.50 12.61
CA ASN A 107 8.90 -2.86 13.56
C ASN A 107 8.45 -2.97 15.05
N SER A 108 7.24 -3.49 15.32
CA SER A 108 6.64 -3.63 16.65
C SER A 108 6.50 -2.33 17.45
N ASP A 109 6.20 -1.21 16.77
CA ASP A 109 5.99 0.10 17.39
C ASP A 109 4.54 0.40 17.79
N SER A 110 3.65 -0.60 17.66
CA SER A 110 2.19 -0.52 17.88
C SER A 110 1.39 0.18 16.77
N PHE A 111 1.99 0.47 15.62
CA PHE A 111 1.29 0.91 14.42
C PHE A 111 1.35 -0.18 13.35
N VAL A 112 0.32 -0.23 12.50
CA VAL A 112 0.34 -1.14 11.33
C VAL A 112 1.19 -0.53 10.22
N ASP A 113 2.23 -1.25 9.80
CA ASP A 113 3.14 -0.92 8.71
C ASP A 113 2.62 -1.42 7.35
N PHE A 114 3.30 -1.06 6.26
CA PHE A 114 2.87 -1.44 4.91
C PHE A 114 4.01 -1.91 4.01
N MET A 115 3.80 -3.05 3.36
CA MET A 115 4.62 -3.50 2.24
C MET A 115 4.04 -2.96 0.93
N LEU A 116 4.91 -2.36 0.12
CA LEU A 116 4.58 -1.69 -1.14
C LEU A 116 5.34 -2.34 -2.30
N ILE A 117 4.76 -2.27 -3.50
CA ILE A 117 5.47 -2.52 -4.76
C ILE A 117 5.17 -1.36 -5.70
N LEU A 118 6.22 -0.67 -6.14
CA LEU A 118 6.16 0.52 -6.99
C LEU A 118 6.95 0.29 -8.27
N ASN A 119 6.50 0.79 -9.41
CA ASN A 119 7.24 0.66 -10.67
C ASN A 119 7.91 1.96 -11.06
N TYR A 120 9.23 1.93 -11.28
CA TYR A 120 9.99 3.09 -11.73
C TYR A 120 9.85 3.28 -13.24
N GLY A 121 9.46 4.48 -13.65
CA GLY A 121 9.17 4.82 -15.04
C GLY A 121 7.80 5.48 -15.17
N GLU A 122 7.30 5.53 -16.40
CA GLU A 122 5.97 6.04 -16.71
C GLU A 122 5.30 5.06 -17.65
N TRP A 123 3.99 4.87 -17.47
CA TRP A 123 3.18 4.07 -18.39
C TRP A 123 3.47 4.40 -19.87
N ASP A 124 3.72 3.43 -20.76
CA ASP A 124 3.48 1.98 -20.64
C ASP A 124 4.73 1.10 -20.43
N ARG A 125 5.87 1.69 -20.04
CA ARG A 125 7.12 0.94 -19.82
C ARG A 125 7.80 1.30 -18.51
N TYR A 126 8.17 0.26 -17.76
CA TYR A 126 8.91 0.38 -16.50
C TYR A 126 10.30 -0.23 -16.61
N ASP A 127 11.27 0.44 -16.00
CA ASP A 127 12.66 0.00 -15.98
C ASP A 127 12.87 -1.09 -14.93
N TYR A 128 12.29 -0.90 -13.74
CA TYR A 128 12.35 -1.82 -12.60
C TYR A 128 11.21 -1.54 -11.62
N SER A 129 11.07 -2.37 -10.59
CA SER A 129 10.19 -2.11 -9.45
C SER A 129 10.97 -2.02 -8.14
N GLU A 130 10.44 -1.27 -7.17
CA GLU A 130 10.90 -1.28 -5.80
C GLU A 130 9.84 -1.96 -4.92
N THR A 131 10.27 -3.00 -4.21
CA THR A 131 9.54 -3.55 -3.08
C THR A 131 10.02 -2.85 -1.82
N LEU A 132 9.12 -2.26 -1.05
CA LEU A 132 9.44 -1.53 0.17
C LEU A 132 8.62 -2.03 1.35
N VAL A 133 9.15 -1.87 2.55
CA VAL A 133 8.38 -1.82 3.79
C VAL A 133 8.48 -0.39 4.31
N ILE A 134 7.33 0.21 4.61
CA ILE A 134 7.24 1.53 5.20
C ILE A 134 6.57 1.47 6.57
N ASP A 135 6.99 2.38 7.43
CA ASP A 135 6.52 2.58 8.79
C ASP A 135 5.11 3.20 8.79
N GLY A 136 4.17 2.61 9.52
CA GLY A 136 2.78 3.05 9.60
C GLY A 136 2.60 4.41 10.28
N LEU A 137 3.40 4.68 11.30
CA LEU A 137 3.36 5.90 12.10
C LEU A 137 3.91 7.11 11.32
N THR A 138 5.00 6.92 10.57
CA THR A 138 5.79 8.01 10.00
C THR A 138 5.78 8.05 8.47
N GLY A 139 5.43 6.95 7.81
CA GLY A 139 5.59 6.75 6.37
C GLY A 139 7.03 6.55 5.92
N GLU A 140 8.00 6.44 6.86
CA GLU A 140 9.41 6.27 6.55
C GLU A 140 9.76 4.87 6.04
N THR A 141 10.79 4.77 5.20
CA THR A 141 11.21 3.47 4.66
C THR A 141 11.98 2.68 5.72
N LEU A 142 11.43 1.54 6.10
CA LEU A 142 12.05 0.58 7.02
C LEU A 142 12.98 -0.39 6.28
N TRP A 143 12.57 -0.84 5.09
CA TRP A 143 13.34 -1.74 4.24
C TRP A 143 13.00 -1.54 2.77
N LYS A 144 13.93 -1.88 1.87
CA LYS A 144 13.65 -1.90 0.43
C LYS A 144 14.54 -2.85 -0.36
N LYS A 145 14.03 -3.28 -1.52
CA LYS A 145 14.72 -4.08 -2.52
C LYS A 145 14.24 -3.73 -3.92
N ASN A 146 15.18 -3.61 -4.85
CA ASN A 146 14.88 -3.33 -6.25
C ASN A 146 14.84 -4.65 -7.02
N SER A 147 13.86 -4.78 -7.91
CA SER A 147 13.80 -5.84 -8.93
C SER A 147 14.57 -5.40 -10.18
N THR A 148 14.53 -6.21 -11.24
CA THR A 148 15.11 -5.87 -12.55
C THR A 148 14.05 -5.69 -13.64
N PHE A 149 12.77 -5.62 -13.28
CA PHE A 149 11.63 -5.52 -14.19
C PHE A 149 10.39 -4.97 -13.48
N GLY A 150 9.39 -4.51 -14.23
CA GLY A 150 8.13 -4.02 -13.64
C GLY A 150 7.29 -5.14 -13.00
N GLU A 151 6.83 -4.92 -11.77
CA GLU A 151 6.00 -5.85 -11.00
C GLU A 151 4.61 -5.28 -10.76
N PHE A 152 3.58 -6.07 -11.06
CA PHE A 152 2.17 -5.65 -10.99
C PHE A 152 1.34 -6.47 -9.99
N THR A 153 1.97 -7.41 -9.29
CA THR A 153 1.29 -8.27 -8.33
C THR A 153 1.29 -7.60 -6.97
N SER A 154 0.17 -7.68 -6.26
CA SER A 154 0.10 -7.14 -4.90
C SER A 154 0.92 -8.02 -3.94
N PRO A 155 1.72 -7.43 -3.04
CA PRO A 155 2.45 -8.18 -2.03
C PRO A 155 1.51 -8.95 -1.09
N LEU A 156 2.06 -9.94 -0.39
CA LEU A 156 1.37 -10.67 0.67
C LEU A 156 2.21 -10.63 1.95
N THR A 157 1.55 -10.22 3.01
CA THR A 157 2.07 -10.25 4.38
C THR A 157 1.40 -11.40 5.12
N LEU A 158 2.19 -12.05 5.97
CA LEU A 158 1.75 -13.17 6.78
C LEU A 158 1.94 -12.79 8.23
N GLN A 159 0.80 -12.64 8.92
CA GLN A 159 0.80 -12.47 10.35
C GLN A 159 1.42 -13.71 11.00
N MET A 160 2.58 -13.54 11.62
CA MET A 160 3.34 -14.68 12.15
C MET A 160 3.00 -15.00 13.60
N THR A 161 2.30 -14.10 14.33
CA THR A 161 1.93 -14.37 15.71
C THR A 161 0.54 -13.88 16.11
N LYS A 162 -0.02 -14.62 17.07
CA LYS A 162 -0.97 -14.10 18.06
C LYS A 162 -0.11 -13.75 19.28
N HIS A 163 -0.11 -12.49 19.72
CA HIS A 163 0.61 -11.96 20.91
C HIS A 163 2.05 -11.42 20.74
N GLY A 164 2.36 -10.66 19.69
CA GLY A 164 3.40 -9.60 19.75
C GLY A 164 4.84 -10.04 20.07
N GLU A 165 5.17 -11.32 19.97
CA GLU A 165 6.52 -11.85 20.26
C GLU A 165 7.42 -11.88 19.01
N TYR A 166 6.84 -11.88 17.80
CA TYR A 166 7.59 -11.90 16.53
C TYR A 166 6.91 -11.03 15.46
N GLN A 167 7.75 -10.32 14.69
CA GLN A 167 7.38 -9.49 13.53
C GLN A 167 6.81 -10.34 12.38
N ASP A 168 5.95 -9.72 11.59
CA ASP A 168 5.32 -10.34 10.43
C ASP A 168 6.35 -10.65 9.33
N SER A 169 6.06 -11.71 8.58
CA SER A 169 6.86 -12.11 7.43
C SER A 169 6.20 -11.65 6.15
N PHE A 170 7.01 -11.42 5.13
CA PHE A 170 6.50 -11.07 3.82
C PHE A 170 7.13 -11.90 2.71
N ILE A 171 6.37 -12.04 1.63
CA ILE A 171 6.80 -12.73 0.42
C ILE A 171 6.96 -11.68 -0.67
N TYR A 172 8.12 -11.67 -1.32
CA TYR A 172 8.40 -10.80 -2.47
C TYR A 172 8.89 -11.63 -3.66
N ARG A 173 8.79 -11.09 -4.87
CA ARG A 173 9.35 -11.76 -6.05
C ARG A 173 10.80 -11.37 -6.26
N GLN A 174 11.60 -12.31 -6.75
CA GLN A 174 12.97 -12.02 -7.18
C GLN A 174 13.37 -12.85 -8.39
N ARG A 175 14.24 -12.28 -9.23
CA ARG A 175 14.90 -13.02 -10.31
C ARG A 175 16.19 -13.66 -9.79
N GLY A 176 16.32 -14.97 -9.92
CA GLY A 176 17.50 -15.72 -9.46
C GLY A 176 17.32 -17.24 -9.58
N GLU A 177 18.36 -18.00 -9.21
CA GLU A 177 18.35 -19.47 -9.29
C GLU A 177 17.80 -20.16 -8.03
N THR A 178 17.69 -19.46 -6.90
CA THR A 178 17.19 -20.02 -5.64
C THR A 178 16.29 -19.04 -4.87
N ALA A 179 15.34 -19.60 -4.10
CA ALA A 179 14.59 -18.83 -3.11
C ALA A 179 15.52 -18.43 -1.95
N GLU A 180 15.55 -17.15 -1.61
CA GLU A 180 16.41 -16.63 -0.54
C GLU A 180 15.57 -16.22 0.67
N LYS A 181 16.04 -16.61 1.85
CA LYS A 181 15.56 -16.05 3.11
C LYS A 181 16.44 -14.86 3.46
N PHE A 182 15.80 -13.73 3.72
CA PHE A 182 16.49 -12.53 4.15
C PHE A 182 16.25 -12.26 5.62
N TYR A 183 17.31 -11.86 6.31
CA TYR A 183 17.30 -11.34 7.68
C TYR A 183 18.16 -10.07 7.68
N SER A 184 17.58 -8.89 7.87
CA SER A 184 18.38 -7.69 8.18
C SER A 184 18.18 -7.26 9.61
N ASN A 185 19.29 -7.05 10.31
CA ASN A 185 19.35 -6.20 11.49
C ASN A 185 19.78 -4.80 11.04
N THR A 186 18.92 -3.80 11.22
CA THR A 186 19.34 -2.40 11.10
C THR A 186 20.17 -2.03 12.34
N THR A 187 21.25 -1.26 12.18
CA THR A 187 22.25 -1.01 13.22
C THR A 187 21.79 -0.11 14.37
N THR A 188 20.54 0.36 14.36
CA THR A 188 19.99 1.29 15.36
C THR A 188 18.77 0.75 16.11
N SER A 189 18.23 -0.41 15.71
CA SER A 189 17.16 -1.11 16.40
C SER A 189 17.18 -2.57 15.93
N SER A 190 17.04 -3.52 16.85
CA SER A 190 17.00 -4.95 16.56
C SER A 190 15.70 -5.34 15.83
N ILE A 191 15.44 -4.73 14.67
CA ILE A 191 14.34 -5.08 13.78
C ILE A 191 14.87 -6.18 12.87
N LEU A 192 14.14 -7.29 12.77
CA LEU A 192 14.55 -8.49 12.04
C LEU A 192 13.43 -8.86 11.07
N PHE A 193 13.55 -8.33 9.85
CA PHE A 193 12.62 -8.63 8.77
C PHE A 193 12.78 -10.08 8.31
N HIS A 194 11.67 -10.77 8.17
CA HIS A 194 11.62 -12.12 7.58
C HIS A 194 10.99 -12.05 6.19
N GLY A 195 11.84 -12.06 5.16
CA GLY A 195 11.41 -12.08 3.77
C GLY A 195 11.67 -13.45 3.12
N ILE A 196 10.73 -13.94 2.31
CA ILE A 196 10.96 -15.07 1.40
C ILE A 196 10.82 -14.57 -0.05
N GLY A 197 11.90 -14.67 -0.82
CA GLY A 197 11.90 -14.39 -2.25
C GLY A 197 11.40 -15.59 -3.06
N LEU A 198 10.32 -15.43 -3.83
CA LEU A 198 9.85 -16.44 -4.79
C LEU A 198 10.46 -16.19 -6.18
N GLN A 199 10.80 -17.29 -6.86
CA GLN A 199 11.41 -17.30 -8.18
C GLN A 199 10.34 -17.29 -9.28
N ASP A 200 10.51 -16.42 -10.27
CA ASP A 200 9.89 -16.56 -11.59
C ASP A 200 10.94 -17.13 -12.56
N GLY A 201 10.69 -18.33 -13.09
CA GLY A 201 11.65 -19.04 -13.96
C GLY A 201 11.76 -18.43 -15.36
N GLU A 202 12.95 -18.51 -15.96
CA GLU A 202 13.07 -18.42 -17.42
C GLU A 202 12.72 -19.78 -18.03
N ILE A 203 11.75 -19.79 -18.94
CA ILE A 203 11.66 -20.85 -19.94
C ILE A 203 12.68 -20.46 -21.02
N HIS A 204 13.77 -21.22 -21.10
CA HIS A 204 14.74 -21.12 -22.21
C HIS A 204 14.12 -21.50 -23.54
#